data_AF-A0A8C0U1V0-F1
#
_entry.id   AF-A0A8C0U1V0-F1
#
_cell.length_a   1.000
_cell.length_b   1.000
_cell.length_c   1.000
_cell.angle_alpha   90.00
_cell.angle_beta   90.00
_cell.angle_gamma   90.00
#
_symmetry.space_group_name_H-M   'P 1'
#
loop_
_entity.id
_entity.type
_entity.pdbx_description
1 polymer ?
#
loop_
_entity_poly.entity_id
_entity_poly.type
_entity_poly.pdbx_seq_one_letter_code
_entity_poly.pdbx_strand_id
1 'polypeptide(L)' 'MCDDEETTALVCDNGSGLVKAGFAGDDAPRAVFPSIVGRPRHQVNSEAGPRQEGASPSL' A
#
# COMPACT_ATOMS: atom_id res chain seq x y z
N MET A 1 -36.72 2.60 2.63
CA MET A 1 -36.40 3.63 1.63
C MET A 1 -35.07 4.22 2.04
N CYS A 2 -34.07 4.06 1.17
CA CYS A 2 -32.83 4.84 1.08
C CYS A 2 -31.82 4.76 2.23
N ASP A 3 -30.82 3.87 2.08
CA ASP A 3 -29.46 4.03 2.62
C ASP A 3 -28.40 3.72 1.52
N ASP A 4 -28.77 3.81 0.24
CA ASP A 4 -27.85 3.76 -0.92
C ASP A 4 -27.35 5.16 -1.32
N GLU A 5 -27.76 6.18 -0.58
CA GLU A 5 -27.44 7.57 -0.86
C GLU A 5 -26.05 7.87 -0.26
N GLU A 6 -25.05 7.99 -1.15
CA GLU A 6 -23.70 8.52 -0.92
C GLU A 6 -22.53 7.52 -0.82
N THR A 7 -22.54 6.42 -1.61
CA THR A 7 -21.29 5.72 -1.94
C THR A 7 -20.75 6.20 -3.29
N THR A 8 -19.81 7.15 -3.26
CA THR A 8 -19.11 7.61 -4.47
C THR A 8 -18.06 6.59 -4.90
N ALA A 9 -18.17 6.07 -6.13
CA ALA A 9 -17.25 5.07 -6.64
C ALA A 9 -15.82 5.61 -6.75
N LEU A 10 -14.83 4.74 -6.52
CA LEU A 10 -13.43 5.01 -6.82
C LEU A 10 -13.11 4.60 -8.26
N VAL A 11 -12.33 5.44 -8.94
CA VAL A 11 -11.78 5.16 -10.27
C VAL A 11 -10.27 5.03 -10.15
N CYS A 12 -9.73 3.90 -10.63
CA CYS A 12 -8.30 3.62 -10.66
C CYS A 12 -7.88 3.24 -12.08
N ASP A 13 -7.09 4.10 -12.74
CA ASP A 13 -6.47 3.84 -14.05
C ASP A 13 -5.05 3.31 -13.85
N ASN A 14 -4.82 2.07 -14.28
CA ASN A 14 -3.60 1.32 -14.08
C ASN A 14 -2.65 1.49 -15.27
N GLY A 15 -2.19 2.72 -15.52
CA GLY A 15 -1.19 2.99 -16.55
C GLY A 15 0.16 2.37 -16.20
N SER A 16 0.93 1.95 -17.22
CA SER A 16 2.27 1.36 -17.01
C SER A 16 3.32 2.36 -16.51
N GLY A 17 3.17 3.65 -16.81
CA GLY A 17 4.04 4.72 -16.31
C GLY A 17 3.49 5.39 -15.04
N LEU A 18 2.21 5.77 -15.08
CA LEU A 18 1.53 6.47 -13.99
C LEU A 18 0.19 5.80 -13.69
N VAL A 19 -0.09 5.59 -12.40
CA VAL A 19 -1.43 5.33 -11.89
C VAL A 19 -2.13 6.67 -11.68
N LYS A 20 -3.42 6.72 -12.03
CA LYS A 20 -4.31 7.86 -11.72
C LYS A 20 -5.49 7.35 -10.91
N ALA A 21 -5.80 8.03 -9.81
CA ALA A 21 -6.92 7.65 -8.95
C ALA A 21 -7.75 8.88 -8.53
N GLY A 22 -9.05 8.67 -8.36
CA GLY A 22 -9.99 9.72 -7.95
C GLY A 22 -11.39 9.17 -7.68
N PHE A 23 -12.33 10.07 -7.37
CA PHE A 23 -13.73 9.72 -7.25
C PHE A 23 -14.44 9.85 -8.60
N ALA A 24 -15.42 8.99 -8.85
CA ALA A 24 -16.24 9.08 -10.05
C ALA A 24 -16.99 10.42 -10.09
N GLY A 25 -16.92 11.11 -11.23
CA GLY A 25 -17.55 12.42 -11.44
C GLY A 25 -16.63 13.62 -11.18
N ASP A 26 -15.44 13.43 -10.60
CA ASP A 26 -14.43 14.49 -10.51
C ASP A 26 -13.90 14.85 -11.92
N ASP A 27 -13.62 16.13 -12.16
CA ASP A 27 -13.07 16.63 -13.43
C ASP A 27 -11.63 16.15 -13.71
N ALA A 28 -10.89 15.74 -12.66
CA ALA A 28 -9.49 15.34 -12.74
C ALA A 28 -9.12 14.31 -11.65
N PRO A 29 -8.08 13.48 -11.85
CA PRO A 29 -7.63 12.55 -10.82
C PRO A 29 -7.11 13.30 -9.60
N ARG A 30 -7.49 12.84 -8.41
CA ARG A 30 -7.00 13.39 -7.13
C ARG A 30 -5.57 12.96 -6.81
N ALA A 31 -5.14 11.82 -7.34
CA ALA A 31 -3.79 11.32 -7.19
C ALA A 31 -3.23 10.85 -8.54
N VAL A 32 -1.97 11.22 -8.80
CA VAL A 32 -1.19 10.74 -9.93
C VAL A 32 0.19 10.38 -9.42
N PHE A 33 0.61 9.13 -9.61
CA PHE A 33 1.89 8.65 -9.09
C PHE A 33 2.54 7.61 -10.01
N PRO A 34 3.88 7.45 -9.99
CA PRO A 34 4.57 6.42 -10.76
C PRO A 34 4.10 5.00 -10.41
N SER A 35 3.94 4.16 -11.43
CA SER A 35 3.56 2.74 -11.28
C SER A 35 4.76 1.87 -10.88
N ILE A 36 5.45 2.24 -9.80
CA ILE A 36 6.73 1.65 -9.38
C ILE A 36 6.71 1.35 -7.88
N VAL A 37 7.25 0.19 -7.49
CA VAL A 37 7.51 -0.17 -6.09
C VAL A 37 9.01 -0.32 -5.88
N GLY A 38 9.59 0.49 -4.99
CA GLY A 38 10.99 0.38 -4.59
C GLY A 38 11.22 -0.79 -3.63
N ARG A 39 12.31 -1.54 -3.81
CA ARG A 39 12.74 -2.58 -2.86
C ARG A 39 14.09 -2.21 -2.24
N PRO A 40 14.21 -2.18 -0.90
CA PRO A 40 15.50 -1.96 -0.24
C PRO A 40 16.52 -3.00 -0.70
N ARG A 41 17.71 -2.54 -1.09
CA ARG A 41 18.79 -3.42 -1.57
C ARG A 41 19.65 -4.00 -0.45
N HIS A 42 19.77 -3.27 0.65
CA HIS A 42 20.54 -3.70 1.81
C HIS A 42 19.56 -3.90 2.97
N GLN A 43 19.49 -5.13 3.47
CA GLN A 43 18.83 -5.39 4.74
C GLN A 43 19.72 -4.78 5.81
N VAL A 44 19.30 -3.65 6.37
CA VAL A 44 19.88 -3.21 7.63
C VAL A 44 19.36 -4.22 8.64
N ASN A 45 20.16 -5.23 8.96
CA ASN A 45 19.93 -6.10 10.10
C ASN A 45 20.09 -5.22 11.35
N SER A 46 19.09 -4.41 11.64
CA SER A 46 18.90 -3.84 12.97
C SER A 46 18.52 -5.03 13.84
N GLU A 47 19.52 -5.75 14.33
CA GLU A 47 19.36 -6.63 15.48
C GLU A 47 18.97 -5.78 16.69
N ALA A 48 17.68 -5.44 16.74
CA ALA A 48 16.98 -4.99 17.92
C ALA A 48 15.74 -5.88 18.10
N GLY A 49 15.92 -7.19 17.94
CA GLY A 49 15.06 -8.17 18.57
C GLY A 49 15.55 -8.38 20.01
N PRO A 50 14.67 -8.58 21.01
CA PRO A 50 15.12 -8.94 22.34
C PRO A 50 15.88 -10.26 22.21
N ARG A 51 17.12 -10.31 22.70
CA ARG A 51 17.88 -11.55 22.84
C ARG A 51 17.03 -12.46 23.72
N GLN A 52 16.40 -13.48 23.14
CA GLN A 52 15.88 -14.59 23.92
C GLN A 52 17.07 -15.38 24.42
N GLU A 53 17.51 -15.04 25.63
CA GLU A 53 18.43 -15.84 26.41
C GLU A 53 17.67 -17.07 26.90
N GLY A 54 18.11 -18.26 26.49
CA GLY A 54 17.73 -19.52 27.10
C GLY A 54 16.54 -20.25 26.47
N ALA A 55 16.85 -21.23 25.60
CA ALA A 55 16.61 -22.65 25.84
C ALA A 55 16.77 -23.40 24.51
N SER A 56 17.80 -24.22 24.38
CA SER A 56 17.78 -25.30 23.41
C SER A 56 16.78 -26.36 23.89
N PRO A 57 15.73 -26.73 23.16
CA PRO A 57 15.14 -28.04 23.32
C PRO A 57 15.93 -28.99 22.43
N SER A 58 16.65 -29.87 23.09
CA SER A 58 17.14 -31.13 22.57
C SER A 58 16.00 -31.99 22.00
N LEU A 59 16.33 -32.67 20.88
CA LEU A 59 15.56 -33.60 20.03
C LEU A 59 14.50 -32.99 19.10
#